data_AF-A0A952QG71-F1
#
_entry.id   AF-A0A952QG71-F1
#
_cell.length_a   1.000
_cell.length_b   1.000
_cell.length_c   1.000
_cell.angle_alpha   90.00
_cell.angle_beta   90.00
_cell.angle_gamma   90.00
#
_symmetry.space_group_name_H-M   'P 1'
#
loop_
_entity.id
_entity.type
_entity.pdbx_description
1 polymer ?
#
loop_
_entity_poly.entity_id
_entity_poly.type
_entity_poly.pdbx_seq_one_letter_code
_entity_poly.pdbx_strand_id
1 'polypeptide(L)'
;MATKYPARREIDYSKYDRPEDQLEIYYGLPREIKFCKKCVISNQRPNSAVEFKHTRDSKKATINFDENGVCDACRLAEQKHDGRIDWAERERELVDLCDRFRKTDGSYDCLVPGSGGKDSFYAAHILKEKYGMHPLTVTWAPHVYTEWGWRNFQRWIHAGFDNYLCTPNGRAHRLLTRLAVENLFHPFQPFIFGQKLLAPKMAALFNLPLVFYGENEAEYGNPIADTSSAKRDYAYFAEQDNSQIFIGGTSVQDLIDHFGFEQADLNPYLPADPDELERKKIEVHYTGYYLKWHPQSCYYYSVEHGGFEASPERTPGTYSKYNSIDDRIDDYHYYTTYIKFGIGRATYDAAQEIRSQDIEREEGIALVKKYDGEWPERFADEIFRYLSIPEKEFPEASQMFEQPIMDREYFDNLADSFRSPHLWKRENGVWKLRNTVFEAEALPAHYA
;
A
#
# COMPACT_ATOMS: atom_id res chain seq x y z
N MET A 1 -34.57 -4.10 7.42
CA MET A 1 -33.37 -4.93 7.69
C MET A 1 -32.87 -4.59 9.08
N ALA A 2 -32.23 -5.51 9.79
CA ALA A 2 -31.55 -5.16 11.04
C ALA A 2 -30.29 -4.34 10.71
N THR A 3 -30.07 -3.23 11.40
CA THR A 3 -28.88 -2.39 11.24
C THR A 3 -27.62 -3.23 11.51
N LYS A 4 -26.62 -3.19 10.61
CA LYS A 4 -25.42 -4.05 10.67
C LYS A 4 -24.26 -3.37 11.40
N TYR A 5 -24.12 -2.05 11.31
CA TYR A 5 -23.02 -1.28 11.89
C TYR A 5 -23.52 -0.35 13.00
N PRO A 6 -23.15 -0.61 14.27
CA PRO A 6 -23.57 0.25 15.37
C PRO A 6 -22.87 1.61 15.32
N ALA A 7 -23.48 2.62 15.95
CA ALA A 7 -22.90 3.96 16.09
C ALA A 7 -21.65 3.94 16.99
N ARG A 8 -21.59 2.96 17.89
CA ARG A 8 -20.49 2.76 18.83
C ARG A 8 -20.26 1.28 19.06
N ARG A 9 -19.00 0.85 19.01
CA ARG A 9 -18.58 -0.50 19.40
C ARG A 9 -18.31 -0.51 20.90
N GLU A 10 -18.90 -1.48 21.60
CA GLU A 10 -18.53 -1.75 22.99
C GLU A 10 -17.12 -2.34 23.05
N ILE A 11 -16.28 -1.76 23.90
CA ILE A 11 -14.89 -2.17 24.05
C ILE A 11 -14.71 -2.63 25.50
N ASP A 12 -14.48 -3.93 25.66
CA ASP A 12 -13.99 -4.47 26.93
C ASP A 12 -12.55 -4.00 27.13
N TYR A 13 -12.36 -3.00 27.99
CA TYR A 13 -11.03 -2.49 28.31
C TYR A 13 -10.25 -3.42 29.26
N SER A 14 -10.92 -4.33 29.98
CA SER A 14 -10.25 -5.24 30.91
C SER A 14 -9.29 -6.21 30.22
N LYS A 15 -9.47 -6.48 28.93
CA LYS A 15 -8.57 -7.30 28.12
C LYS A 15 -7.16 -6.72 27.98
N TYR A 16 -6.99 -5.41 28.17
CA TYR A 16 -5.69 -4.73 28.12
C TYR A 16 -4.95 -4.75 29.47
N ASP A 17 -5.61 -5.13 30.55
CA ASP A 17 -5.02 -5.18 31.90
C ASP A 17 -4.64 -6.61 32.32
N ARG A 18 -4.83 -7.59 31.43
CA ARG A 18 -4.48 -9.00 31.69
C ARG A 18 -2.96 -9.20 31.76
N PRO A 19 -2.49 -10.26 32.47
CA PRO A 19 -1.10 -10.70 32.42
C PRO A 19 -0.62 -10.93 30.97
N GLU A 20 0.68 -10.71 30.72
CA GLU A 20 1.25 -10.68 29.37
C GLU A 20 1.06 -11.99 28.57
N ASP A 21 1.12 -13.13 29.26
CA ASP A 21 0.88 -14.46 28.70
C ASP A 21 -0.59 -14.70 28.31
N GLN A 22 -1.51 -13.90 28.85
CA GLN A 22 -2.96 -13.99 28.63
C GLN A 22 -3.51 -12.88 27.73
N LEU A 23 -2.66 -11.95 27.27
CA LEU A 23 -3.08 -10.92 26.33
C LEU A 23 -3.53 -11.56 25.00
N GLU A 24 -4.68 -11.12 24.51
CA GLU A 24 -5.21 -11.52 23.21
C GLU A 24 -4.35 -10.96 22.09
N ILE A 25 -4.31 -11.71 20.98
CA ILE A 25 -3.54 -11.36 19.79
C ILE A 25 -4.46 -11.34 18.58
N TYR A 26 -4.50 -10.21 17.89
CA TYR A 26 -5.28 -10.01 16.68
C TYR A 26 -4.43 -10.25 15.44
N TYR A 27 -5.11 -10.42 14.30
CA TYR A 27 -4.54 -10.49 12.94
C TYR A 27 -3.52 -11.62 12.67
N GLY A 28 -3.38 -12.58 13.60
CA GLY A 28 -2.36 -13.62 13.50
C GLY A 28 -0.93 -13.14 13.80
N LEU A 29 -0.80 -12.00 14.47
CA LEU A 29 0.51 -11.42 14.79
C LEU A 29 1.33 -12.31 15.75
N PRO A 30 2.68 -12.22 15.73
CA PRO A 30 3.51 -12.89 16.72
C PRO A 30 3.29 -12.31 18.13
N ARG A 31 3.21 -13.18 19.16
CA ARG A 31 3.11 -12.75 20.57
C ARG A 31 4.33 -11.92 20.99
N GLU A 32 5.52 -12.42 20.68
CA GLU A 32 6.77 -11.75 21.01
C GLU A 32 7.04 -10.63 19.99
N ILE A 33 7.19 -9.40 20.48
CA ILE A 33 7.43 -8.22 19.66
C ILE A 33 8.95 -8.04 19.52
N LYS A 34 9.44 -8.13 18.29
CA LYS A 34 10.88 -7.99 17.97
C LYS A 34 11.08 -6.87 16.96
N PHE A 35 12.28 -6.29 16.99
CA PHE A 35 12.74 -5.29 16.02
C PHE A 35 13.99 -5.81 15.31
N CYS A 36 14.11 -5.50 14.03
CA CYS A 36 15.25 -5.91 13.23
C CYS A 36 16.53 -5.31 13.82
N LYS A 37 17.63 -6.09 13.84
CA LYS A 37 18.92 -5.58 14.31
C LYS A 37 19.59 -4.61 13.32
N LYS A 38 19.18 -4.61 12.05
CA LYS A 38 19.78 -3.76 11.00
C LYS A 38 18.98 -2.53 10.63
N CYS A 39 17.67 -2.54 10.82
CA CYS A 39 16.80 -1.37 10.60
C CYS A 39 15.79 -1.25 11.75
N VAL A 40 14.74 -0.44 11.60
CA VAL A 40 13.75 -0.21 12.66
C VAL A 40 12.47 -1.04 12.53
N ILE A 41 12.34 -1.90 11.51
CA ILE A 41 11.11 -2.66 11.26
C ILE A 41 10.82 -3.67 12.37
N SER A 42 9.54 -3.86 12.71
CA SER A 42 9.08 -4.87 13.67
C SER A 42 8.63 -6.16 12.97
N ASN A 43 8.75 -7.30 13.67
CA ASN A 43 8.17 -8.58 13.24
C ASN A 43 6.63 -8.59 13.22
N GLN A 44 5.99 -7.51 13.67
CA GLN A 44 4.55 -7.29 13.59
C GLN A 44 4.10 -6.78 12.20
N ARG A 45 5.03 -6.45 11.30
CA ARG A 45 4.70 -5.99 9.94
C ARG A 45 4.00 -7.09 9.15
N PRO A 46 2.74 -6.90 8.69
CA PRO A 46 2.04 -7.91 7.91
C PRO A 46 2.60 -8.01 6.48
N ASN A 47 2.73 -9.22 5.96
CA ASN A 47 3.06 -9.46 4.55
C ASN A 47 1.85 -9.25 3.66
N SER A 48 2.13 -8.99 2.38
CA SER A 48 1.07 -8.94 1.37
C SER A 48 0.37 -10.29 1.29
N ALA A 49 -0.94 -10.26 1.06
CA ALA A 49 -1.76 -11.43 0.79
C ALA A 49 -2.61 -11.19 -0.45
N VAL A 50 -3.33 -12.21 -0.89
CA VAL A 50 -4.37 -12.09 -1.92
C VAL A 50 -5.48 -11.18 -1.39
N GLU A 51 -5.55 -9.95 -1.89
CA GLU A 51 -6.33 -8.88 -1.25
C GLU A 51 -7.83 -9.15 -1.29
N PHE A 52 -8.32 -9.77 -2.35
CA PHE A 52 -9.74 -10.07 -2.54
C PHE A 52 -10.24 -11.26 -1.70
N LYS A 53 -9.37 -11.88 -0.88
CA LYS A 53 -9.74 -12.92 0.10
C LYS A 53 -9.75 -12.36 1.54
N HIS A 54 -9.51 -11.05 1.71
CA HIS A 54 -9.33 -10.43 3.01
C HIS A 54 -10.66 -10.09 3.69
N THR A 55 -10.87 -10.71 4.85
CA THR A 55 -11.99 -10.51 5.77
C THR A 55 -11.49 -10.11 7.16
N ARG A 56 -12.41 -9.77 8.07
CA ARG A 56 -12.08 -9.45 9.47
C ARG A 56 -11.36 -10.59 10.20
N ASP A 57 -11.67 -11.84 9.85
CA ASP A 57 -11.11 -13.04 10.48
C ASP A 57 -9.81 -13.52 9.84
N SER A 58 -9.33 -12.82 8.80
CA SER A 58 -8.10 -13.17 8.11
C SER A 58 -6.89 -13.04 9.03
N LYS A 59 -6.07 -14.10 9.06
CA LYS A 59 -4.76 -14.08 9.70
C LYS A 59 -3.69 -13.70 8.68
N LYS A 60 -2.76 -12.84 9.07
CA LYS A 60 -1.66 -12.39 8.22
C LYS A 60 -0.37 -13.09 8.64
N ALA A 61 0.37 -13.61 7.67
CA ALA A 61 1.78 -13.88 7.88
C ALA A 61 2.49 -12.54 8.06
N THR A 62 3.48 -12.48 8.93
CA THR A 62 4.29 -11.27 9.13
C THR A 62 5.69 -11.44 8.55
N ILE A 63 6.42 -10.33 8.46
CA ILE A 63 7.80 -10.31 7.98
C ILE A 63 8.66 -11.33 8.73
N ASN A 64 9.45 -12.11 7.98
CA ASN A 64 10.33 -13.11 8.56
C ASN A 64 11.62 -12.47 9.08
N PHE A 65 12.06 -12.94 10.25
CA PHE A 65 13.33 -12.60 10.87
C PHE A 65 14.14 -13.89 10.98
N ASP A 66 15.40 -13.84 10.56
CA ASP A 66 16.30 -14.99 10.69
C ASP A 66 16.80 -15.22 12.13
N GLU A 67 17.59 -16.27 12.32
CA GLU A 67 18.21 -16.63 13.61
C GLU A 67 19.10 -15.53 14.21
N ASN A 68 19.59 -14.60 13.38
CA ASN A 68 20.39 -13.46 13.82
C ASN A 68 19.53 -12.25 14.22
N GLY A 69 18.22 -12.29 13.98
CA GLY A 69 17.28 -11.19 14.22
C GLY A 69 17.29 -10.14 13.11
N VAL A 70 17.66 -10.53 11.88
CA VAL A 70 17.65 -9.65 10.70
C VAL A 70 16.46 -10.01 9.82
N CYS A 71 15.71 -8.99 9.38
CA CYS A 71 14.52 -9.20 8.55
C CYS A 71 14.87 -9.48 7.08
N ASP A 72 13.97 -10.15 6.36
CA ASP A 72 14.13 -10.49 4.95
C ASP A 72 14.46 -9.27 4.06
N ALA A 73 13.84 -8.12 4.29
CA ALA A 73 14.14 -6.90 3.51
C ALA A 73 15.59 -6.43 3.70
N CYS A 74 16.13 -6.52 4.92
CA CYS A 74 17.54 -6.19 5.17
C CYS A 74 18.47 -7.20 4.49
N ARG A 75 18.09 -8.49 4.45
CA ARG A 75 18.85 -9.51 3.71
C ARG A 75 18.85 -9.27 2.21
N LEU A 76 17.72 -8.83 1.64
CA LEU A 76 17.66 -8.41 0.25
C LEU A 76 18.56 -7.20 -0.02
N ALA A 77 18.51 -6.18 0.84
CA ALA A 77 19.37 -5.00 0.72
C ALA A 77 20.86 -5.36 0.78
N GLU A 78 21.26 -6.29 1.65
CA GLU A 78 22.64 -6.81 1.66
C GLU A 78 23.03 -7.39 0.30
N GLN A 79 22.19 -8.23 -0.31
CA GLN A 79 22.48 -8.81 -1.64
C GLN A 79 22.67 -7.74 -2.73
N LYS A 80 21.98 -6.60 -2.63
CA LYS A 80 22.12 -5.47 -3.55
C LYS A 80 23.43 -4.70 -3.38
N HIS A 81 24.05 -4.77 -2.21
CA HIS A 81 25.23 -3.99 -1.83
C HIS A 81 26.51 -4.82 -1.78
N ASP A 82 26.42 -6.13 -1.52
CA ASP A 82 27.56 -7.04 -1.34
C ASP A 82 28.06 -7.70 -2.65
N GLY A 83 27.45 -7.33 -3.79
CA GLY A 83 27.84 -7.83 -5.11
C GLY A 83 27.23 -9.18 -5.50
N ARG A 84 26.31 -9.74 -4.72
CA ARG A 84 25.60 -10.98 -5.09
C ARG A 84 24.66 -10.80 -6.29
N ILE A 85 24.22 -9.57 -6.56
CA ILE A 85 23.44 -9.22 -7.75
C ILE A 85 24.38 -8.59 -8.78
N ASP A 86 24.57 -9.28 -9.91
CA ASP A 86 25.22 -8.71 -11.09
C ASP A 86 24.24 -7.81 -11.83
N TRP A 87 24.28 -6.51 -11.53
CA TRP A 87 23.43 -5.52 -12.17
C TRP A 87 23.68 -5.35 -13.67
N ALA A 88 24.88 -5.68 -14.15
CA ALA A 88 25.17 -5.64 -15.58
C ALA A 88 24.50 -6.81 -16.31
N GLU A 89 24.43 -7.99 -15.68
CA GLU A 89 23.63 -9.11 -16.19
C GLU A 89 22.13 -8.79 -16.14
N ARG A 90 21.64 -8.24 -15.02
CA ARG A 90 20.23 -7.82 -14.91
C ARG A 90 19.84 -6.79 -15.97
N GLU A 91 20.73 -5.86 -16.30
CA GLU A 91 20.48 -4.93 -17.40
C GLU A 91 20.48 -5.63 -18.77
N ARG A 92 21.37 -6.60 -19.02
CA ARG A 92 21.33 -7.42 -20.25
C ARG A 92 20.03 -8.19 -20.39
N GLU A 93 19.55 -8.83 -19.32
CA GLU A 93 18.25 -9.51 -19.30
C GLU A 93 17.09 -8.56 -19.65
N LEU A 94 17.15 -7.29 -19.24
CA LEU A 94 16.16 -6.28 -19.60
C LEU A 94 16.26 -5.88 -21.07
N VAL A 95 17.47 -5.71 -21.61
CA VAL A 95 17.66 -5.44 -23.04
C VAL A 95 17.07 -6.57 -23.87
N ASP A 96 17.38 -7.83 -23.53
CA ASP A 96 16.83 -9.00 -24.22
C ASP A 96 15.30 -9.09 -24.08
N LEU A 97 14.74 -8.72 -22.93
CA LEU A 97 13.30 -8.61 -22.75
C LEU A 97 12.71 -7.54 -23.67
N CYS A 98 13.23 -6.31 -23.64
CA CYS A 98 12.78 -5.22 -24.47
C CYS A 98 12.88 -5.57 -25.96
N ASP A 99 13.99 -6.16 -26.42
CA ASP A 99 14.20 -6.55 -27.82
C ASP A 99 13.16 -7.55 -28.34
N ARG A 100 12.65 -8.45 -27.48
CA ARG A 100 11.59 -9.40 -27.84
C ARG A 100 10.24 -8.75 -28.09
N PHE A 101 9.95 -7.62 -27.43
CA PHE A 101 8.63 -6.99 -27.44
C PHE A 101 8.59 -5.66 -28.18
N ARG A 102 9.73 -4.98 -28.33
CA ARG A 102 9.84 -3.65 -28.94
C ARG A 102 9.28 -3.66 -30.35
N LYS A 103 8.41 -2.70 -30.63
CA LYS A 103 7.80 -2.55 -31.97
C LYS A 103 8.48 -1.43 -32.74
N THR A 104 8.58 -1.60 -34.06
CA THR A 104 9.20 -0.62 -34.96
C THR A 104 8.19 0.20 -35.76
N ASP A 105 6.89 -0.04 -35.58
CA ASP A 105 5.81 0.64 -36.29
C ASP A 105 5.29 1.89 -35.55
N GLY A 106 5.88 2.20 -34.39
CA GLY A 106 5.49 3.33 -33.54
C GLY A 106 4.27 3.08 -32.65
N SER A 107 3.70 1.86 -32.66
CA SER A 107 2.64 1.48 -31.72
C SER A 107 3.22 1.13 -30.34
N TYR A 108 2.36 1.15 -29.31
CA TYR A 108 2.79 0.79 -27.96
C TYR A 108 3.27 -0.66 -27.90
N ASP A 109 4.35 -0.90 -27.17
CA ASP A 109 4.99 -2.21 -27.00
C ASP A 109 5.03 -2.70 -25.54
N CYS A 110 4.80 -1.82 -24.58
CA CYS A 110 4.61 -2.18 -23.18
C CYS A 110 3.59 -1.27 -22.48
N LEU A 111 3.11 -1.71 -21.33
CA LEU A 111 2.23 -0.94 -20.45
C LEU A 111 2.94 -0.64 -19.13
N VAL A 112 2.85 0.60 -18.66
CA VAL A 112 3.40 1.04 -17.37
C VAL A 112 2.28 1.64 -16.51
N PRO A 113 1.84 0.97 -15.43
CA PRO A 113 0.94 1.58 -14.47
C PRO A 113 1.64 2.59 -13.58
N GLY A 114 0.91 3.61 -13.15
CA GLY A 114 1.43 4.59 -12.21
C GLY A 114 0.45 5.69 -11.87
N SER A 115 0.72 6.42 -10.79
CA SER A 115 -0.02 7.62 -10.42
C SER A 115 0.61 8.92 -10.92
N GLY A 116 1.76 8.84 -11.62
CA GLY A 116 2.63 9.99 -11.85
C GLY A 116 3.56 10.31 -10.68
N GLY A 117 3.62 9.42 -9.69
CA GLY A 117 4.66 9.41 -8.67
C GLY A 117 6.04 9.16 -9.27
N LYS A 118 7.08 9.43 -8.47
CA LYS A 118 8.49 9.32 -8.87
C LYS A 118 8.87 7.96 -9.49
N ASP A 119 8.41 6.85 -8.91
CA ASP A 119 8.83 5.51 -9.35
C ASP A 119 8.20 5.15 -10.70
N SER A 120 6.91 5.44 -10.87
CA SER A 120 6.22 5.23 -12.16
C SER A 120 6.76 6.15 -13.26
N PHE A 121 7.09 7.40 -12.91
CA PHE A 121 7.73 8.31 -13.85
C PHE A 121 9.08 7.74 -14.29
N TYR A 122 9.94 7.35 -13.33
CA TYR A 122 11.25 6.77 -13.61
C TYR A 122 11.13 5.54 -14.51
N ALA A 123 10.24 4.60 -14.19
CA ALA A 123 10.05 3.38 -14.96
C ALA A 123 9.63 3.68 -16.41
N ALA A 124 8.60 4.52 -16.62
CA ALA A 124 8.15 4.87 -17.96
C ALA A 124 9.23 5.63 -18.76
N HIS A 125 9.90 6.60 -18.11
CA HIS A 125 10.91 7.44 -18.74
C HIS A 125 12.17 6.68 -19.10
N ILE A 126 12.68 5.81 -18.21
CA ILE A 126 13.88 5.03 -18.52
C ILE A 126 13.61 4.00 -19.62
N LEU A 127 12.44 3.34 -19.63
CA LEU A 127 12.04 2.41 -20.68
C LEU A 127 11.99 3.09 -22.05
N LYS A 128 11.44 4.31 -22.10
CA LYS A 128 11.38 5.10 -23.33
C LYS A 128 12.74 5.60 -23.78
N GLU A 129 13.43 6.37 -22.94
CA GLU A 129 14.61 7.12 -23.36
C GLU A 129 15.87 6.26 -23.47
N LYS A 130 16.04 5.26 -22.59
CA LYS A 130 17.24 4.39 -22.59
C LYS A 130 17.03 3.12 -23.41
N TYR A 131 15.86 2.51 -23.33
CA TYR A 131 15.60 1.21 -23.95
C TYR A 131 14.76 1.28 -25.23
N GLY A 132 14.36 2.49 -25.66
CA GLY A 132 13.67 2.73 -26.92
C GLY A 132 12.27 2.10 -27.01
N MET A 133 11.63 1.86 -25.86
CA MET A 133 10.27 1.32 -25.79
C MET A 133 9.23 2.44 -26.01
N HIS A 134 8.02 2.06 -26.39
CA HIS A 134 6.85 2.94 -26.50
C HIS A 134 5.82 2.56 -25.42
N PRO A 135 6.00 3.03 -24.17
CA PRO A 135 5.10 2.68 -23.08
C PRO A 135 3.74 3.39 -23.20
N LEU A 136 2.66 2.61 -23.09
CA LEU A 136 1.34 3.13 -22.76
C LEU A 136 1.21 3.27 -21.24
N THR A 137 0.93 4.46 -20.74
CA THR A 137 0.75 4.66 -19.30
C THR A 137 -0.72 4.49 -18.88
N VAL A 138 -0.93 3.92 -17.69
CA VAL A 138 -2.28 3.69 -17.14
C VAL A 138 -2.31 4.13 -15.69
N THR A 139 -3.36 4.84 -15.30
CA THR A 139 -3.52 5.36 -13.94
C THR A 139 -4.86 4.93 -13.36
N TRP A 140 -4.82 4.38 -12.14
CA TRP A 140 -5.99 4.25 -11.29
C TRP A 140 -6.07 5.49 -10.40
N ALA A 141 -7.17 6.22 -10.46
CA ALA A 141 -7.32 7.44 -9.68
C ALA A 141 -7.30 7.14 -8.16
N PRO A 142 -6.65 7.98 -7.34
CA PRO A 142 -6.73 7.92 -5.89
C PRO A 142 -8.14 8.26 -5.41
N HIS A 143 -8.38 8.06 -4.11
CA HIS A 143 -9.66 8.40 -3.50
C HIS A 143 -9.93 9.90 -3.61
N VAL A 144 -8.93 10.71 -3.21
CA VAL A 144 -8.97 12.17 -3.32
C VAL A 144 -7.57 12.69 -3.63
N TYR A 145 -7.39 13.33 -4.79
CA TYR A 145 -6.11 13.92 -5.16
C TYR A 145 -5.67 15.02 -4.19
N THR A 146 -4.37 15.06 -3.91
CA THR A 146 -3.69 16.29 -3.49
C THR A 146 -3.43 17.19 -4.70
N GLU A 147 -3.28 18.50 -4.49
CA GLU A 147 -3.00 19.42 -5.60
C GLU A 147 -1.64 19.13 -6.26
N TRP A 148 -0.62 18.84 -5.45
CA TRP A 148 0.72 18.51 -5.95
C TRP A 148 0.75 17.11 -6.61
N GLY A 149 -0.01 16.15 -6.10
CA GLY A 149 -0.21 14.85 -6.74
C GLY A 149 -0.79 14.99 -8.14
N TRP A 150 -1.85 15.79 -8.28
CA TRP A 150 -2.44 16.08 -9.59
C TRP A 150 -1.46 16.77 -10.53
N ARG A 151 -0.68 17.75 -10.05
CA ARG A 151 0.35 18.40 -10.87
C ARG A 151 1.45 17.42 -11.31
N ASN A 152 1.90 16.53 -10.43
CA ASN A 152 2.88 15.49 -10.78
C ASN A 152 2.34 14.53 -11.83
N PHE A 153 1.08 14.11 -11.71
CA PHE A 153 0.40 13.32 -12.74
C PHE A 153 0.37 14.03 -14.10
N GLN A 154 -0.01 15.31 -14.14
CA GLN A 154 0.00 16.10 -15.38
C GLN A 154 1.41 16.26 -15.96
N ARG A 155 2.41 16.47 -15.10
CA ARG A 155 3.82 16.53 -15.53
C ARG A 155 4.31 15.26 -16.16
N TRP A 156 3.93 14.11 -15.61
CA TRP A 156 4.26 12.82 -16.20
C TRP A 156 3.71 12.71 -17.62
N ILE A 157 2.43 13.05 -17.85
CA ILE A 157 1.84 13.08 -19.20
C ILE A 157 2.61 14.05 -20.12
N HIS A 158 2.86 15.27 -19.64
CA HIS A 158 3.51 16.32 -20.44
C HIS A 158 5.02 16.13 -20.63
N ALA A 159 5.64 15.15 -19.97
CA ALA A 159 6.97 14.65 -20.31
C ALA A 159 6.97 13.76 -21.57
N GLY A 160 5.81 13.59 -22.23
CA GLY A 160 5.67 12.92 -23.51
C GLY A 160 5.11 11.50 -23.40
N PHE A 161 4.13 11.28 -22.53
CA PHE A 161 3.46 10.00 -22.34
C PHE A 161 1.95 10.12 -22.58
N ASP A 162 1.40 9.17 -23.33
CA ASP A 162 -0.04 8.97 -23.38
C ASP A 162 -0.51 8.25 -22.12
N ASN A 163 -1.67 8.63 -21.60
CA ASN A 163 -2.22 8.05 -20.37
C ASN A 163 -3.71 7.72 -20.49
N TYR A 164 -4.08 6.54 -19.97
CA TYR A 164 -5.46 6.21 -19.66
C TYR A 164 -5.70 6.30 -18.15
N LEU A 165 -6.46 7.31 -17.75
CA LEU A 165 -6.92 7.50 -16.37
C LEU A 165 -8.26 6.79 -16.17
N CYS A 166 -8.27 5.79 -15.28
CA CYS A 166 -9.49 5.15 -14.78
C CYS A 166 -9.85 5.77 -13.43
N THR A 167 -10.91 6.59 -13.43
CA THR A 167 -11.53 7.10 -12.21
C THR A 167 -12.75 6.22 -11.90
N PRO A 168 -12.79 5.49 -10.77
CA PRO A 168 -13.96 4.68 -10.43
C PRO A 168 -15.21 5.52 -10.20
N ASN A 169 -16.38 4.87 -10.23
CA ASN A 169 -17.62 5.47 -9.73
C ASN A 169 -17.40 5.96 -8.29
N GLY A 170 -17.45 7.29 -8.10
CA GLY A 170 -17.13 7.91 -6.81
C GLY A 170 -18.05 7.49 -5.67
N ARG A 171 -19.31 7.13 -5.95
CA ARG A 171 -20.23 6.60 -4.92
C ARG A 171 -19.83 5.19 -4.50
N ALA A 172 -19.54 4.33 -5.49
CA ALA A 172 -19.07 2.97 -5.26
C ALA A 172 -17.75 2.96 -4.47
N HIS A 173 -16.73 3.70 -4.96
CA HIS A 173 -15.42 3.74 -4.32
C HIS A 173 -15.49 4.24 -2.87
N ARG A 174 -16.28 5.29 -2.65
CA ARG A 174 -16.51 5.86 -1.32
C ARG A 174 -17.15 4.85 -0.36
N LEU A 175 -18.20 4.15 -0.79
CA LEU A 175 -18.88 3.18 0.05
C LEU A 175 -18.00 1.95 0.33
N LEU A 176 -17.26 1.46 -0.66
CA LEU A 176 -16.27 0.40 -0.45
C LEU A 176 -15.19 0.82 0.56
N THR A 177 -14.75 2.09 0.51
CA THR A 177 -13.79 2.66 1.47
C THR A 177 -14.37 2.72 2.87
N ARG A 178 -15.63 3.18 3.02
CA ARG A 178 -16.32 3.17 4.32
C ARG A 178 -16.41 1.76 4.89
N LEU A 179 -16.78 0.77 4.08
CA LEU A 179 -16.84 -0.64 4.50
C LEU A 179 -15.45 -1.19 4.86
N ALA A 180 -14.40 -0.82 4.13
CA ALA A 180 -13.03 -1.22 4.46
C ALA A 180 -12.55 -0.62 5.80
N VAL A 181 -12.95 0.61 6.12
CA VAL A 181 -12.72 1.22 7.44
C VAL A 181 -13.49 0.48 8.53
N GLU A 182 -14.78 0.18 8.30
CA GLU A 182 -15.59 -0.54 9.28
C GLU A 182 -15.05 -1.94 9.59
N ASN A 183 -14.86 -2.75 8.55
CA ASN A 183 -14.65 -4.18 8.73
C ASN A 183 -13.19 -4.52 8.99
N LEU A 184 -12.29 -3.78 8.36
CA LEU A 184 -10.86 -4.10 8.32
C LEU A 184 -10.00 -3.03 8.96
N PHE A 185 -10.55 -1.83 9.21
CA PHE A 185 -9.79 -0.64 9.58
C PHE A 185 -8.62 -0.41 8.61
N HIS A 186 -8.95 -0.48 7.31
CA HIS A 186 -8.00 -0.38 6.20
C HIS A 186 -8.60 0.50 5.09
N PRO A 187 -8.57 1.84 5.23
CA PRO A 187 -9.19 2.74 4.27
C PRO A 187 -8.63 2.62 2.86
N PHE A 188 -7.35 2.23 2.73
CA PHE A 188 -6.65 2.16 1.44
C PHE A 188 -6.99 0.91 0.61
N GLN A 189 -7.68 -0.09 1.18
CA GLN A 189 -7.90 -1.37 0.51
C GLN A 189 -8.56 -1.24 -0.87
N PRO A 190 -9.64 -0.43 -1.05
CA PRO A 190 -10.27 -0.28 -2.36
C PRO A 190 -9.32 0.24 -3.44
N PHE A 191 -8.35 1.08 -3.06
CA PHE A 191 -7.33 1.57 -3.98
C PHE A 191 -6.30 0.50 -4.34
N ILE A 192 -5.93 -0.38 -3.40
CA ILE A 192 -5.04 -1.52 -3.67
C ILE A 192 -5.59 -2.43 -4.78
N PHE A 193 -6.91 -2.60 -4.86
CA PHE A 193 -7.53 -3.35 -5.97
C PHE A 193 -7.24 -2.69 -7.32
N GLY A 194 -7.48 -1.39 -7.48
CA GLY A 194 -7.10 -0.69 -8.71
C GLY A 194 -5.59 -0.77 -8.99
N GLN A 195 -4.79 -0.62 -7.93
CA GLN A 195 -3.36 -0.95 -7.79
C GLN A 195 -2.91 -2.15 -8.65
N LYS A 196 -3.53 -3.28 -8.31
CA LYS A 196 -3.10 -4.62 -8.75
C LYS A 196 -3.83 -5.10 -10.00
N LEU A 197 -5.06 -4.67 -10.21
CA LEU A 197 -5.98 -5.32 -11.15
C LEU A 197 -6.14 -4.55 -12.46
N LEU A 198 -5.94 -3.23 -12.45
CA LEU A 198 -6.20 -2.40 -13.63
C LEU A 198 -5.20 -2.67 -14.77
N ALA A 199 -3.90 -2.74 -14.47
CA ALA A 199 -2.88 -2.87 -15.50
C ALA A 199 -2.98 -4.18 -16.31
N PRO A 200 -3.13 -5.38 -15.70
CA PRO A 200 -3.34 -6.60 -16.47
C PRO A 200 -4.59 -6.54 -17.36
N LYS A 201 -5.70 -5.96 -16.88
CA LYS A 201 -6.92 -5.79 -17.68
C LYS A 201 -6.72 -4.84 -18.85
N MET A 202 -6.01 -3.73 -18.65
CA MET A 202 -5.72 -2.77 -19.71
C MET A 202 -4.72 -3.36 -20.73
N ALA A 203 -3.74 -4.13 -20.26
CA ALA A 203 -2.83 -4.87 -21.12
C ALA A 203 -3.59 -5.85 -22.03
N ALA A 204 -4.57 -6.58 -21.47
CA ALA A 204 -5.48 -7.40 -22.26
C ALA A 204 -6.29 -6.58 -23.25
N LEU A 205 -6.90 -5.48 -22.82
CA LEU A 205 -7.73 -4.62 -23.69
C LEU A 205 -6.95 -4.08 -24.90
N PHE A 206 -5.72 -3.63 -24.71
CA PHE A 206 -4.86 -3.07 -25.76
C PHE A 206 -4.01 -4.11 -26.50
N ASN A 207 -4.11 -5.40 -26.13
CA ASN A 207 -3.27 -6.48 -26.64
C ASN A 207 -1.76 -6.17 -26.47
N LEU A 208 -1.38 -5.71 -25.27
CA LEU A 208 0.00 -5.46 -24.87
C LEU A 208 0.48 -6.62 -23.99
N PRO A 209 1.33 -7.52 -24.50
CA PRO A 209 1.75 -8.70 -23.75
C PRO A 209 2.80 -8.40 -22.67
N LEU A 210 3.30 -7.16 -22.55
CA LEU A 210 4.32 -6.79 -21.58
C LEU A 210 3.86 -5.64 -20.67
N VAL A 211 3.88 -5.88 -19.36
CA VAL A 211 3.58 -4.90 -18.32
C VAL A 211 4.78 -4.73 -17.41
N PHE A 212 5.16 -3.49 -17.10
CA PHE A 212 6.20 -3.18 -16.13
C PHE A 212 5.62 -2.46 -14.91
N TYR A 213 5.68 -3.10 -13.74
CA TYR A 213 5.55 -2.43 -12.44
C TYR A 213 6.90 -1.87 -11.98
N GLY A 214 6.88 -1.00 -10.96
CA GLY A 214 8.07 -0.41 -10.36
C GLY A 214 8.94 -1.45 -9.63
N GLU A 215 8.68 -1.61 -8.35
CA GLU A 215 9.47 -2.44 -7.43
C GLU A 215 8.70 -3.66 -6.90
N ASN A 216 9.44 -4.70 -6.53
CA ASN A 216 8.89 -5.93 -5.96
C ASN A 216 8.55 -5.72 -4.48
N GLU A 217 7.47 -6.32 -4.00
CA GLU A 217 7.03 -6.17 -2.61
C GLU A 217 8.05 -6.67 -1.56
N ALA A 218 9.04 -7.48 -1.95
CA ALA A 218 10.16 -7.90 -1.10
C ALA A 218 11.04 -6.73 -0.63
N GLU A 219 11.08 -5.61 -1.37
CA GLU A 219 11.74 -4.36 -0.94
C GLU A 219 11.18 -3.82 0.39
N TYR A 220 9.91 -4.17 0.67
CA TYR A 220 9.16 -3.74 1.84
C TYR A 220 8.95 -4.86 2.86
N GLY A 221 9.58 -6.03 2.67
CA GLY A 221 9.61 -7.11 3.65
C GLY A 221 8.68 -8.28 3.40
N ASN A 222 8.16 -8.45 2.18
CA ASN A 222 7.66 -9.76 1.75
C ASN A 222 8.80 -10.79 1.64
N PRO A 223 8.49 -12.10 1.56
CA PRO A 223 9.50 -13.14 1.48
C PRO A 223 10.56 -12.88 0.40
N ILE A 224 11.83 -13.01 0.76
CA ILE A 224 12.94 -12.75 -0.18
C ILE A 224 12.92 -13.68 -1.40
N ALA A 225 12.34 -14.86 -1.26
CA ALA A 225 12.15 -15.83 -2.34
C ALA A 225 11.35 -15.24 -3.52
N ASP A 226 10.49 -14.24 -3.28
CA ASP A 226 9.71 -13.58 -4.33
C ASP A 226 10.58 -12.78 -5.32
N THR A 227 11.87 -12.60 -5.03
CA THR A 227 12.84 -11.92 -5.91
C THR A 227 13.58 -12.86 -6.86
N SER A 228 13.36 -14.17 -6.77
CA SER A 228 14.00 -15.15 -7.67
C SER A 228 13.47 -15.09 -9.11
N SER A 229 12.36 -14.39 -9.32
CA SER A 229 11.72 -14.20 -10.61
C SER A 229 11.44 -12.71 -10.83
N ALA A 230 11.61 -12.25 -12.07
CA ALA A 230 11.16 -10.92 -12.47
C ALA A 230 9.63 -10.83 -12.60
N LYS A 231 8.96 -11.99 -12.77
CA LYS A 231 7.53 -12.09 -13.07
C LYS A 231 6.69 -12.13 -11.80
N ARG A 232 5.62 -11.34 -11.79
CA ARG A 232 4.57 -11.40 -10.76
C ARG A 232 3.62 -12.58 -11.03
N ASP A 233 3.33 -13.35 -9.99
CA ASP A 233 2.40 -14.48 -10.06
C ASP A 233 0.96 -14.02 -10.34
N TYR A 234 0.26 -14.71 -11.25
CA TYR A 234 -1.13 -14.46 -11.63
C TYR A 234 -2.09 -14.51 -10.44
N ALA A 235 -1.81 -15.34 -9.43
CA ALA A 235 -2.65 -15.47 -8.24
C ALA A 235 -2.87 -14.14 -7.48
N TYR A 236 -2.04 -13.13 -7.71
CA TYR A 236 -2.19 -11.81 -7.09
C TYR A 236 -3.16 -10.87 -7.82
N PHE A 237 -3.53 -11.18 -9.06
CA PHE A 237 -4.33 -10.28 -9.92
C PHE A 237 -5.35 -10.97 -10.84
N ALA A 238 -5.43 -12.29 -10.82
CA ALA A 238 -6.38 -13.08 -11.59
C ALA A 238 -7.09 -14.12 -10.69
N GLU A 239 -8.38 -14.34 -10.92
CA GLU A 239 -9.21 -15.35 -10.23
C GLU A 239 -10.37 -15.74 -11.15
N GLN A 240 -10.74 -17.03 -11.19
CA GLN A 240 -11.87 -17.50 -12.01
C GLN A 240 -13.19 -17.44 -11.23
N ASP A 241 -13.15 -17.70 -9.91
CA ASP A 241 -14.35 -17.77 -9.08
C ASP A 241 -14.55 -16.49 -8.25
N ASN A 242 -15.48 -15.66 -8.72
CA ASN A 242 -15.85 -14.42 -8.05
C ASN A 242 -16.69 -14.63 -6.77
N SER A 243 -17.19 -15.85 -6.49
CA SER A 243 -18.06 -16.13 -5.34
C SER A 243 -17.34 -16.00 -3.99
N GLN A 244 -16.00 -16.05 -4.00
CA GLN A 244 -15.14 -15.94 -2.81
C GLN A 244 -14.45 -14.58 -2.70
N ILE A 245 -14.92 -13.56 -3.43
CA ILE A 245 -14.34 -12.23 -3.42
C ILE A 245 -14.97 -11.35 -2.34
N PHE A 246 -14.09 -10.71 -1.57
CA PHE A 246 -14.43 -9.74 -0.55
C PHE A 246 -13.78 -8.39 -0.87
N ILE A 247 -14.57 -7.33 -0.81
CA ILE A 247 -14.12 -5.94 -0.99
C ILE A 247 -14.55 -5.17 0.26
N GLY A 248 -13.63 -4.50 0.92
CA GLY A 248 -13.88 -3.88 2.22
C GLY A 248 -14.29 -4.90 3.29
N GLY A 249 -13.83 -6.16 3.18
CA GLY A 249 -14.22 -7.27 4.05
C GLY A 249 -15.67 -7.74 3.90
N THR A 250 -16.39 -7.26 2.88
CA THR A 250 -17.78 -7.61 2.57
C THR A 250 -17.82 -8.43 1.29
N SER A 251 -18.62 -9.51 1.25
CA SER A 251 -18.74 -10.34 0.05
C SER A 251 -19.38 -9.55 -1.10
N VAL A 252 -19.04 -9.90 -2.35
CA VAL A 252 -19.68 -9.32 -3.55
C VAL A 252 -21.20 -9.45 -3.48
N GLN A 253 -21.70 -10.59 -2.98
CA GLN A 253 -23.14 -10.82 -2.84
C GLN A 253 -23.78 -9.86 -1.83
N ASP A 254 -23.19 -9.69 -0.63
CA ASP A 254 -23.70 -8.74 0.38
C ASP A 254 -23.70 -7.30 -0.15
N LEU A 255 -22.68 -6.90 -0.94
CA LEU A 255 -22.61 -5.58 -1.55
C LEU A 255 -23.82 -5.31 -2.44
N ILE A 256 -24.22 -6.29 -3.24
CA ILE A 256 -25.39 -6.19 -4.13
C ILE A 256 -26.69 -6.22 -3.30
N ASP A 257 -26.83 -7.21 -2.41
CA ASP A 257 -28.10 -7.48 -1.71
C ASP A 257 -28.44 -6.46 -0.63
N HIS A 258 -27.44 -5.78 -0.05
CA HIS A 258 -27.62 -4.96 1.15
C HIS A 258 -27.07 -3.54 1.05
N PHE A 259 -26.20 -3.26 0.08
CA PHE A 259 -25.56 -1.96 -0.06
C PHE A 259 -25.88 -1.23 -1.36
N GLY A 260 -26.78 -1.80 -2.19
CA GLY A 260 -27.29 -1.17 -3.40
C GLY A 260 -26.26 -1.07 -4.53
N PHE A 261 -25.26 -1.96 -4.55
CA PHE A 261 -24.31 -2.04 -5.67
C PHE A 261 -24.91 -2.79 -6.86
N GLU A 262 -24.60 -2.33 -8.06
CA GLU A 262 -24.77 -3.14 -9.26
C GLU A 262 -23.47 -3.88 -9.59
N GLN A 263 -23.57 -4.98 -10.34
CA GLN A 263 -22.39 -5.73 -10.81
C GLN A 263 -21.41 -4.82 -11.56
N ALA A 264 -21.91 -3.85 -12.33
CA ALA A 264 -21.09 -2.90 -13.08
C ALA A 264 -20.20 -2.02 -12.18
N ASP A 265 -20.68 -1.65 -10.99
CA ASP A 265 -19.92 -0.85 -10.03
C ASP A 265 -18.71 -1.62 -9.48
N LEU A 266 -18.83 -2.95 -9.39
CA LEU A 266 -17.82 -3.83 -8.81
C LEU A 266 -16.76 -4.29 -9.81
N ASN A 267 -17.07 -4.29 -11.11
CA ASN A 267 -16.17 -4.75 -12.17
C ASN A 267 -14.74 -4.17 -12.12
N PRO A 268 -14.51 -2.88 -11.81
CA PRO A 268 -13.14 -2.34 -11.67
C PRO A 268 -12.34 -2.99 -10.53
N TYR A 269 -13.01 -3.51 -9.49
CA TYR A 269 -12.40 -4.09 -8.29
C TYR A 269 -12.27 -5.62 -8.35
N LEU A 270 -12.83 -6.26 -9.38
CA LEU A 270 -12.69 -7.70 -9.60
C LEU A 270 -11.36 -8.00 -10.31
N PRO A 271 -10.76 -9.18 -10.10
CA PRO A 271 -9.53 -9.57 -10.78
C PRO A 271 -9.74 -9.78 -12.29
N ALA A 272 -8.63 -9.90 -13.03
CA ALA A 272 -8.67 -10.25 -14.45
C ALA A 272 -8.99 -11.75 -14.63
N ASP A 273 -9.52 -12.10 -15.80
CA ASP A 273 -9.71 -13.51 -16.17
C ASP A 273 -8.34 -14.14 -16.52
N PRO A 274 -7.86 -15.15 -15.77
CA PRO A 274 -6.57 -15.77 -16.04
C PRO A 274 -6.48 -16.41 -17.43
N ASP A 275 -7.58 -16.94 -17.97
CA ASP A 275 -7.59 -17.58 -19.29
C ASP A 275 -7.38 -16.54 -20.39
N GLU A 276 -7.91 -15.32 -20.19
CA GLU A 276 -7.66 -14.21 -21.10
C GLU A 276 -6.19 -13.77 -21.07
N LEU A 277 -5.60 -13.67 -19.86
CA LEU A 277 -4.21 -13.27 -19.70
C LEU A 277 -3.24 -14.29 -20.33
N GLU A 278 -3.50 -15.59 -20.11
CA GLU A 278 -2.70 -16.66 -20.70
C GLU A 278 -2.81 -16.69 -22.23
N ARG A 279 -4.03 -16.60 -22.76
CA ARG A 279 -4.28 -16.56 -24.22
C ARG A 279 -3.55 -15.39 -24.89
N LYS A 280 -3.50 -14.22 -24.23
CA LYS A 280 -2.80 -13.02 -24.71
C LYS A 280 -1.32 -12.99 -24.35
N LYS A 281 -0.83 -13.99 -23.61
CA LYS A 281 0.57 -14.14 -23.17
C LYS A 281 1.06 -12.91 -22.41
N ILE A 282 0.25 -12.40 -21.48
CA ILE A 282 0.58 -11.18 -20.73
C ILE A 282 1.58 -11.50 -19.62
N GLU A 283 2.73 -10.86 -19.67
CA GLU A 283 3.80 -10.97 -18.68
C GLU A 283 3.88 -9.69 -17.86
N VAL A 284 3.84 -9.82 -16.53
CA VAL A 284 3.96 -8.70 -15.59
C VAL A 284 5.33 -8.76 -14.91
N HIS A 285 6.17 -7.76 -15.16
CA HIS A 285 7.54 -7.68 -14.71
C HIS A 285 7.77 -6.53 -13.73
N TYR A 286 8.73 -6.66 -12.83
CA TYR A 286 9.20 -5.56 -11.98
C TYR A 286 10.45 -4.91 -12.58
N THR A 287 10.42 -3.60 -12.78
CA THR A 287 11.55 -2.82 -13.29
C THR A 287 12.73 -2.86 -12.32
N GLY A 288 12.45 -2.85 -11.01
CA GLY A 288 13.45 -2.92 -9.94
C GLY A 288 14.19 -4.27 -9.83
N TYR A 289 13.72 -5.32 -10.52
CA TYR A 289 14.48 -6.57 -10.65
C TYR A 289 15.67 -6.40 -11.61
N TYR A 290 15.48 -5.58 -12.64
CA TYR A 290 16.46 -5.36 -13.70
C TYR A 290 17.40 -4.20 -13.40
N LEU A 291 16.86 -3.13 -12.83
CA LEU A 291 17.60 -1.91 -12.51
C LEU A 291 17.67 -1.75 -10.99
N LYS A 292 18.84 -1.38 -10.47
CA LYS A 292 19.03 -1.17 -9.03
C LYS A 292 18.11 -0.05 -8.55
N TRP A 293 16.98 -0.43 -7.98
CA TRP A 293 15.99 0.51 -7.46
C TRP A 293 16.52 1.18 -6.20
N HIS A 294 16.47 2.51 -6.20
CA HIS A 294 16.81 3.38 -5.09
C HIS A 294 15.82 4.55 -5.06
N PRO A 295 14.88 4.62 -4.09
CA PRO A 295 13.76 5.56 -4.18
C PRO A 295 14.19 7.04 -4.14
N GLN A 296 15.27 7.39 -3.45
CA GLN A 296 15.77 8.77 -3.48
C GLN A 296 16.39 9.11 -4.85
N SER A 297 17.06 8.16 -5.51
CA SER A 297 17.53 8.35 -6.88
C SER A 297 16.37 8.49 -7.86
N CYS A 298 15.29 7.71 -7.70
CA CYS A 298 14.08 7.88 -8.51
C CYS A 298 13.47 9.27 -8.30
N TYR A 299 13.46 9.79 -7.06
CA TYR A 299 13.01 11.17 -6.79
C TYR A 299 13.83 12.20 -7.59
N TYR A 300 15.16 12.17 -7.46
CA TYR A 300 16.01 13.13 -8.17
C TYR A 300 15.89 13.02 -9.69
N TYR A 301 15.82 11.80 -10.22
CA TYR A 301 15.60 11.55 -11.64
C TYR A 301 14.29 12.15 -12.13
N SER A 302 13.19 11.94 -11.40
CA SER A 302 11.87 12.49 -11.77
C SER A 302 11.81 14.01 -11.67
N VAL A 303 12.56 14.62 -10.74
CA VAL A 303 12.71 16.08 -10.65
C VAL A 303 13.43 16.59 -11.90
N GLU A 304 14.56 15.98 -12.26
CA GLU A 304 15.40 16.40 -13.39
C GLU A 304 14.69 16.25 -14.75
N HIS A 305 14.04 15.10 -14.98
CA HIS A 305 13.50 14.76 -16.30
C HIS A 305 12.00 15.04 -16.45
N GLY A 306 11.26 15.12 -15.34
CA GLY A 306 9.80 15.31 -15.34
C GLY A 306 9.33 16.55 -14.59
N GLY A 307 10.22 17.25 -13.89
CA GLY A 307 9.85 18.35 -13.02
C GLY A 307 9.01 17.91 -11.82
N PHE A 308 9.17 16.69 -11.29
CA PHE A 308 8.42 16.23 -10.12
C PHE A 308 8.48 17.23 -8.94
N GLU A 309 7.36 17.40 -8.25
CA GLU A 309 7.17 18.28 -7.10
C GLU A 309 6.99 17.48 -5.82
N ALA A 310 7.86 17.69 -4.84
CA ALA A 310 7.59 17.24 -3.48
C ALA A 310 6.39 18.00 -2.89
N SER A 311 5.71 17.37 -1.93
CA SER A 311 4.70 18.04 -1.11
C SER A 311 5.30 19.30 -0.45
N PRO A 312 4.54 20.40 -0.29
CA PRO A 312 5.04 21.60 0.39
C PRO A 312 5.39 21.34 1.86
N GLU A 313 4.79 20.31 2.45
CA GLU A 313 4.92 19.90 3.85
C GLU A 313 5.19 18.39 3.97
N ARG A 314 5.61 17.95 5.16
CA ARG A 314 5.77 16.51 5.44
C ARG A 314 4.42 15.82 5.53
N THR A 315 4.40 14.53 5.23
CA THR A 315 3.22 13.69 5.46
C THR A 315 3.10 13.34 6.96
N PRO A 316 1.92 13.49 7.59
CA PRO A 316 1.69 13.06 8.96
C PRO A 316 2.12 11.60 9.17
N GLY A 317 2.75 11.32 10.30
CA GLY A 317 3.31 10.01 10.59
C GLY A 317 4.73 9.80 10.08
N THR A 318 5.31 10.77 9.35
CA THR A 318 6.68 10.69 8.83
C THR A 318 7.35 12.06 8.64
N TYR A 319 8.64 12.02 8.30
CA TYR A 319 9.46 13.15 7.90
C TYR A 319 9.52 13.35 6.37
N SER A 320 9.07 12.36 5.60
CA SER A 320 9.10 12.40 4.13
C SER A 320 8.13 13.42 3.52
N LYS A 321 8.50 13.93 2.34
CA LYS A 321 7.73 14.88 1.53
C LYS A 321 7.48 14.41 0.10
N TYR A 322 7.97 13.24 -0.28
CA TYR A 322 8.02 12.83 -1.69
C TYR A 322 7.46 11.42 -1.97
N ASN A 323 7.14 10.66 -0.92
CA ASN A 323 6.60 9.30 -1.05
C ASN A 323 5.08 9.29 -0.83
N SER A 324 4.32 8.64 -1.73
CA SER A 324 2.85 8.47 -1.65
C SER A 324 2.10 9.77 -1.35
N ILE A 325 2.36 10.81 -2.13
CA ILE A 325 1.85 12.15 -1.86
C ILE A 325 0.63 12.51 -2.72
N ASP A 326 0.14 11.59 -3.54
CA ASP A 326 -0.93 11.83 -4.51
C ASP A 326 -2.35 11.67 -3.94
N ASP A 327 -2.53 10.87 -2.89
CA ASP A 327 -3.84 10.61 -2.27
C ASP A 327 -3.91 11.20 -0.85
N ARG A 328 -4.96 11.97 -0.55
CA ARG A 328 -5.20 12.52 0.79
C ARG A 328 -5.53 11.44 1.84
N ILE A 329 -5.99 10.26 1.43
CA ILE A 329 -6.33 9.18 2.36
C ILE A 329 -5.11 8.41 2.87
N ASP A 330 -3.94 8.59 2.24
CA ASP A 330 -2.69 7.88 2.57
C ASP A 330 -2.30 8.13 4.04
N ASP A 331 -2.49 9.36 4.53
CA ASP A 331 -2.25 9.72 5.93
C ASP A 331 -3.02 8.79 6.90
N TYR A 332 -4.28 8.46 6.57
CA TYR A 332 -5.12 7.56 7.35
C TYR A 332 -4.75 6.08 7.14
N HIS A 333 -4.24 5.71 5.96
CA HIS A 333 -3.71 4.36 5.74
C HIS A 333 -2.61 4.02 6.74
N TYR A 334 -1.65 4.92 6.94
CA TYR A 334 -0.55 4.69 7.86
C TYR A 334 -0.95 4.88 9.32
N TYR A 335 -1.86 5.82 9.62
CA TYR A 335 -2.43 5.91 10.97
C TYR A 335 -3.11 4.58 11.35
N THR A 336 -4.03 4.07 10.52
CA THR A 336 -4.71 2.79 10.79
C THR A 336 -3.75 1.60 10.85
N THR A 337 -2.67 1.61 10.07
CA THR A 337 -1.57 0.62 10.16
C THR A 337 -0.90 0.66 11.53
N TYR A 338 -0.60 1.85 12.05
CA TYR A 338 -0.04 2.02 13.40
C TYR A 338 -0.98 1.47 14.48
N ILE A 339 -2.28 1.77 14.40
CA ILE A 339 -3.28 1.23 15.33
C ILE A 339 -3.29 -0.30 15.36
N LYS A 340 -3.28 -0.94 14.19
CA LYS A 340 -3.40 -2.40 14.08
C LYS A 340 -2.11 -3.15 14.42
N PHE A 341 -0.97 -2.62 13.99
CA PHE A 341 0.29 -3.36 13.94
C PHE A 341 1.42 -2.74 14.78
N GLY A 342 1.18 -1.59 15.42
CA GLY A 342 2.16 -0.91 16.26
C GLY A 342 3.35 -0.32 15.50
N ILE A 343 3.24 -0.20 14.18
CA ILE A 343 4.23 0.45 13.31
C ILE A 343 3.53 1.42 12.36
N GLY A 344 4.06 2.63 12.24
CA GLY A 344 3.52 3.70 11.39
C GLY A 344 4.38 3.99 10.16
N ARG A 345 4.09 5.11 9.50
CA ARG A 345 4.78 5.51 8.26
C ARG A 345 6.28 5.71 8.47
N ALA A 346 6.69 6.38 9.55
CA ALA A 346 8.10 6.63 9.82
C ALA A 346 8.88 5.33 10.00
N THR A 347 8.29 4.30 10.61
CA THR A 347 8.94 2.98 10.66
C THR A 347 9.19 2.40 9.26
N TYR A 348 8.24 2.51 8.33
CA TYR A 348 8.43 2.04 6.96
C TYR A 348 9.49 2.85 6.21
N ASP A 349 9.38 4.17 6.23
CA ASP A 349 10.28 5.07 5.51
C ASP A 349 11.71 4.97 6.06
N ALA A 350 11.90 5.07 7.39
CA ALA A 350 13.22 4.95 8.01
C ALA A 350 13.84 3.57 7.80
N ALA A 351 13.05 2.49 7.89
CA ALA A 351 13.57 1.15 7.63
C ALA A 351 14.05 0.98 6.18
N GLN A 352 13.41 1.65 5.22
CA GLN A 352 13.82 1.62 3.82
C GLN A 352 15.08 2.49 3.61
N GLU A 353 15.13 3.71 4.14
CA GLU A 353 16.29 4.60 3.98
C GLU A 353 17.55 4.05 4.67
N ILE A 354 17.43 3.36 5.82
CA ILE A 354 18.54 2.61 6.43
C ILE A 354 19.05 1.50 5.50
N ARG A 355 18.15 0.75 4.85
CA ARG A 355 18.52 -0.31 3.89
C ARG A 355 19.22 0.26 2.65
N SER A 356 18.85 1.46 2.24
CA SER A 356 19.49 2.19 1.14
C SER A 356 20.82 2.83 1.52
N GLN A 357 21.14 2.91 2.82
CA GLN A 357 22.30 3.61 3.37
C GLN A 357 22.19 5.14 3.29
N ASP A 358 20.96 5.67 3.25
CA ASP A 358 20.71 7.13 3.24
C ASP A 358 20.75 7.74 4.64
N ILE A 359 20.40 6.95 5.66
CA ILE A 359 20.45 7.32 7.08
C ILE A 359 21.02 6.18 7.92
N GLU A 360 21.56 6.53 9.08
CA GLU A 360 21.99 5.56 10.09
C GLU A 360 20.79 4.99 10.87
N ARG A 361 20.98 3.84 11.53
CA ARG A 361 19.90 3.20 12.26
C ARG A 361 19.43 4.06 13.44
N GLU A 362 20.37 4.69 14.14
CA GLU A 362 20.15 5.57 15.27
C GLU A 362 19.28 6.78 14.88
N GLU A 363 19.53 7.36 13.71
CA GLU A 363 18.70 8.41 13.13
C GLU A 363 17.28 7.88 12.87
N GLY A 364 17.16 6.68 12.29
CA GLY A 364 15.87 6.03 12.07
C GLY A 364 15.09 5.79 13.37
N ILE A 365 15.73 5.35 14.45
CA ILE A 365 15.07 5.19 15.77
C ILE A 365 14.51 6.53 16.25
N ALA A 366 15.29 7.61 16.15
CA ALA A 366 14.88 8.94 16.57
C ALA A 366 13.69 9.46 15.75
N LEU A 367 13.69 9.21 14.43
CA LEU A 367 12.59 9.57 13.53
C LEU A 367 11.32 8.78 13.87
N VAL A 368 11.42 7.47 14.13
CA VAL A 368 10.28 6.64 14.56
C VAL A 368 9.69 7.16 15.86
N LYS A 369 10.52 7.41 16.88
CA LYS A 369 10.09 7.97 18.18
C LYS A 369 9.31 9.29 18.02
N LYS A 370 9.71 10.11 17.06
CA LYS A 370 9.15 11.44 16.85
C LYS A 370 7.84 11.44 16.06
N TYR A 371 7.70 10.55 15.08
CA TYR A 371 6.65 10.67 14.06
C TYR A 371 5.64 9.52 14.04
N ASP A 372 6.00 8.30 14.44
CA ASP A 372 5.03 7.19 14.39
C ASP A 372 3.82 7.46 15.30
N GLY A 373 2.63 7.20 14.76
CA GLY A 373 1.37 7.39 15.48
C GLY A 373 0.85 8.82 15.55
N GLU A 374 1.50 9.77 14.86
CA GLU A 374 0.97 11.11 14.69
C GLU A 374 -0.43 11.09 14.06
N TRP A 375 -1.31 11.93 14.62
CA TRP A 375 -2.68 12.07 14.12
C TRP A 375 -2.72 12.86 12.78
N PRO A 376 -3.39 12.34 11.75
CA PRO A 376 -3.46 12.97 10.42
C PRO A 376 -4.51 14.10 10.35
N GLU A 377 -4.19 15.25 10.93
CA GLU A 377 -5.13 16.40 11.03
C GLU A 377 -5.40 17.09 9.68
N ARG A 378 -4.38 17.22 8.81
CA ARG A 378 -4.38 18.16 7.67
C ARG A 378 -5.50 17.98 6.62
N PHE A 379 -6.17 16.81 6.59
CA PHE A 379 -7.31 16.53 5.71
C PHE A 379 -8.48 15.87 6.44
N ALA A 380 -8.54 15.97 7.77
CA ALA A 380 -9.50 15.22 8.58
C ALA A 380 -10.96 15.49 8.17
N ASP A 381 -11.32 16.76 7.97
CA ASP A 381 -12.67 17.16 7.58
C ASP A 381 -13.08 16.61 6.20
N GLU A 382 -12.17 16.64 5.23
CA GLU A 382 -12.42 16.05 3.91
C GLU A 382 -12.51 14.53 3.96
N ILE A 383 -11.67 13.87 4.74
CA ILE A 383 -11.68 12.40 4.86
C ILE A 383 -12.92 11.92 5.60
N PHE A 384 -13.35 12.57 6.68
CA PHE A 384 -14.60 12.20 7.35
C PHE A 384 -15.82 12.47 6.48
N ARG A 385 -15.81 13.54 5.70
CA ARG A 385 -16.85 13.78 4.69
C ARG A 385 -16.83 12.73 3.59
N TYR A 386 -15.64 12.32 3.13
CA TYR A 386 -15.49 11.23 2.17
C TYR A 386 -16.01 9.92 2.77
N LEU A 387 -15.68 9.55 4.00
CA LEU A 387 -16.16 8.33 4.65
C LEU A 387 -17.64 8.37 5.07
N SER A 388 -18.30 9.52 4.94
CA SER A 388 -19.72 9.67 5.25
C SER A 388 -20.60 9.18 4.11
N ILE A 389 -21.68 8.50 4.47
CA ILE A 389 -22.64 7.90 3.54
C ILE A 389 -24.07 8.43 3.81
N PRO A 390 -24.33 9.72 3.55
CA PRO A 390 -25.62 10.33 3.85
C PRO A 390 -26.75 9.67 3.07
N GLU A 391 -27.93 9.52 3.69
CA GLU A 391 -29.10 8.84 3.12
C GLU A 391 -29.50 9.37 1.74
N LYS A 392 -29.41 10.68 1.52
CA LYS A 392 -29.71 11.29 0.21
C LYS A 392 -28.82 10.76 -0.92
N GLU A 393 -27.58 10.39 -0.63
CA GLU A 393 -26.61 9.88 -1.60
C GLU A 393 -26.47 8.35 -1.55
N PHE A 394 -26.95 7.71 -0.48
CA PHE A 394 -26.86 6.26 -0.26
C PHE A 394 -28.10 5.72 0.45
N PRO A 395 -29.29 5.78 -0.17
CA PRO A 395 -30.55 5.51 0.51
C PRO A 395 -30.67 4.06 1.03
N GLU A 396 -30.00 3.11 0.37
CA GLU A 396 -29.96 1.71 0.80
C GLU A 396 -28.83 1.48 1.82
N ALA A 397 -27.59 1.80 1.44
CA ALA A 397 -26.44 1.54 2.29
C ALA A 397 -26.47 2.31 3.63
N SER A 398 -27.03 3.53 3.68
CA SER A 398 -27.10 4.30 4.93
C SER A 398 -27.96 3.60 6.00
N GLN A 399 -28.95 2.80 5.60
CA GLN A 399 -29.80 2.05 6.53
C GLN A 399 -29.04 0.94 7.26
N MET A 400 -27.89 0.53 6.75
CA MET A 400 -27.04 -0.48 7.38
C MET A 400 -26.22 0.07 8.55
N PHE A 401 -26.25 1.39 8.79
CA PHE A 401 -25.46 2.08 9.81
C PHE A 401 -26.36 2.86 10.76
N GLU A 402 -26.17 2.70 12.06
CA GLU A 402 -26.85 3.53 13.06
C GLU A 402 -26.38 5.00 12.97
N GLN A 403 -25.12 5.21 12.58
CA GLN A 403 -24.54 6.52 12.30
C GLN A 403 -23.86 6.53 10.91
N PRO A 404 -24.58 6.98 9.87
CA PRO A 404 -24.03 7.02 8.49
C PRO A 404 -22.97 8.12 8.28
N ILE A 405 -22.98 9.16 9.11
CA ILE A 405 -22.03 10.28 9.02
C ILE A 405 -20.80 9.95 9.87
N MET A 406 -19.63 9.91 9.23
CA MET A 406 -18.37 9.73 9.93
C MET A 406 -17.98 11.02 10.63
N ASP A 407 -17.62 10.92 11.90
CA ASP A 407 -16.99 11.98 12.66
C ASP A 407 -15.77 11.42 13.42
N ARG A 408 -15.11 12.31 14.17
CA ARG A 408 -13.91 11.96 14.92
C ARG A 408 -14.20 10.94 16.04
N GLU A 409 -15.31 11.07 16.75
CA GLU A 409 -15.65 10.16 17.86
C GLU A 409 -15.90 8.74 17.34
N TYR A 410 -16.63 8.62 16.22
CA TYR A 410 -16.86 7.34 15.55
C TYR A 410 -15.54 6.70 15.12
N PHE A 411 -14.67 7.47 14.45
CA PHE A 411 -13.38 6.96 13.97
C PHE A 411 -12.45 6.54 15.12
N ASP A 412 -12.38 7.33 16.19
CA ASP A 412 -11.57 7.00 17.37
C ASP A 412 -12.12 5.76 18.11
N ASN A 413 -13.45 5.61 18.20
CA ASN A 413 -14.06 4.40 18.74
C ASN A 413 -13.75 3.16 17.88
N LEU A 414 -13.79 3.29 16.56
CA LEU A 414 -13.31 2.24 15.67
C LEU A 414 -11.85 1.91 15.96
N ALA A 415 -10.96 2.91 15.99
CA ALA A 415 -9.54 2.71 16.24
C ALA A 415 -9.28 1.87 17.50
N ASP A 416 -9.95 2.20 18.60
CA ASP A 416 -9.83 1.47 19.86
C ASP A 416 -10.30 0.01 19.77
N SER A 417 -11.30 -0.27 18.92
CA SER A 417 -11.79 -1.64 18.68
C SER A 417 -10.79 -2.51 17.90
N PHE A 418 -9.87 -1.91 17.16
CA PHE A 418 -8.85 -2.59 16.34
C PHE A 418 -7.47 -2.65 17.01
N ARG A 419 -7.31 -2.18 18.24
CA ARG A 419 -6.05 -2.33 18.99
C ARG A 419 -5.88 -3.75 19.48
N SER A 420 -4.79 -4.39 19.10
CA SER A 420 -4.44 -5.70 19.63
C SER A 420 -3.95 -5.59 21.09
N PRO A 421 -4.53 -6.30 22.07
CA PRO A 421 -4.14 -6.18 23.48
C PRO A 421 -2.67 -6.51 23.77
N HIS A 422 -2.05 -7.42 23.01
CA HIS A 422 -0.62 -7.71 23.14
C HIS A 422 0.30 -6.57 22.67
N LEU A 423 -0.18 -5.67 21.81
CA LEU A 423 0.59 -4.51 21.35
C LEU A 423 0.35 -3.28 22.22
N TRP A 424 -0.88 -3.12 22.72
CA TRP A 424 -1.36 -1.89 23.32
C TRP A 424 -1.65 -2.05 24.81
N LYS A 425 -1.33 -1.01 25.58
CA LYS A 425 -1.78 -0.83 26.95
C LYS A 425 -2.43 0.55 27.10
N ARG A 426 -3.30 0.68 28.09
CA ARG A 426 -3.97 1.96 28.39
C ARG A 426 -3.54 2.43 29.77
N GLU A 427 -2.84 3.55 29.85
CA GLU A 427 -2.36 4.15 31.09
C GLU A 427 -3.00 5.52 31.25
N ASN A 428 -3.72 5.75 32.36
CA ASN A 428 -4.41 7.02 32.64
C ASN A 428 -5.29 7.51 31.49
N GLY A 429 -5.98 6.58 30.81
CA GLY A 429 -6.83 6.88 29.67
C GLY A 429 -6.11 7.01 28.32
N VAL A 430 -4.78 7.00 28.29
CA VAL A 430 -3.94 7.18 27.09
C VAL A 430 -3.42 5.84 26.58
N TRP A 431 -3.52 5.63 25.27
CA TRP A 431 -2.96 4.45 24.61
C TRP A 431 -1.45 4.56 24.45
N LYS A 432 -0.74 3.50 24.79
CA LYS A 432 0.70 3.34 24.55
C LYS A 432 0.99 1.97 23.97
N LEU A 433 2.00 1.89 23.12
CA LEU A 433 2.59 0.61 22.76
C LEU A 433 3.28 0.00 23.98
N ARG A 434 3.25 -1.32 24.07
CA ARG A 434 3.94 -2.07 25.14
C ARG A 434 5.44 -2.18 24.90
N ASN A 435 5.84 -2.24 23.63
CA ASN A 435 7.21 -2.36 23.19
C ASN A 435 7.43 -1.45 21.99
N THR A 436 8.54 -0.71 21.99
CA THR A 436 8.95 0.16 20.88
C THR A 436 10.44 -0.03 20.60
N VAL A 437 10.86 0.29 19.37
CA VAL A 437 12.27 0.16 18.97
C VAL A 437 13.20 1.08 19.80
N PHE A 438 12.69 2.23 20.24
CA PHE A 438 13.44 3.23 21.02
C PHE A 438 13.42 3.00 22.54
N GLU A 439 12.60 2.06 23.05
CA GLU A 439 12.68 1.60 24.44
C GLU A 439 13.53 0.33 24.56
N ALA A 440 13.59 -0.48 23.50
CA ALA A 440 14.46 -1.65 23.43
C ALA A 440 15.97 -1.28 23.40
N GLU A 441 16.29 -0.06 23.00
CA GLU A 441 17.66 0.42 22.81
C GLU A 441 17.86 1.81 23.44
N ALA A 442 18.94 2.01 24.20
CA ALA A 442 19.25 3.30 24.80
C ALA A 442 19.76 4.27 23.72
N LEU A 443 18.95 5.26 23.34
CA LEU A 443 19.38 6.34 22.46
C LEU A 443 20.52 7.15 23.10
N PRO A 444 21.59 7.50 22.35
CA PRO A 444 22.60 8.43 22.82
C PRO A 444 21.99 9.78 23.25
N ALA A 445 22.57 10.44 24.26
CA ALA A 445 22.02 11.66 24.86
C ALA A 445 21.78 12.84 23.89
N HIS A 446 22.44 12.85 22.71
CA HIS A 446 22.25 13.87 21.68
C HIS A 446 21.02 13.63 20.78
N TYR A 447 20.39 12.45 20.86
CA TYR A 447 19.13 12.10 20.19
C TYR A 447 17.94 11.93 21.14
N ALA A 448 18.15 12.07 22.46
CA ALA A 448 17.18 11.76 23.50
C ALA A 448 15.99 12.73 23.57
#